data_AF-K9XVP8-F1
#
_entry.id   AF-K9XVP8-F1
#
_cell.length_a   1.000
_cell.length_b   1.000
_cell.length_c   1.000
_cell.angle_alpha   90.00
_cell.angle_beta   90.00
_cell.angle_gamma   90.00
#
_symmetry.space_group_name_H-M   'P 1'
#
loop_
_entity.id
_entity.type
_entity.pdbx_description
1 polymer ?
#
loop_
_entity_poly.entity_id
_entity_poly.type
_entity_poly.pdbx_seq_one_letter_code
_entity_poly.pdbx_strand_id
1 'polypeptide(L)'
;MKHTTELTQKFARKFHEYQHQLINKMIDSHFLPSDNNYQKFIIVCNIRTGSTMLCSLLSSHSQILCFFELFHRHLNSVPFSTLGYQNKSKNKTIIDLRNNNPQEFLEQEIYKNHQKKIKAVGFKLLYTQGRTDNPWWNSSEYDRWWKDVGKEPCWNSNQSNLWQYLKENKDIAIIHLKRNNLLEAKVSGITAQTTGNWGIGATGGINKNNVLVKCELNFEECMQDFEALRRMEDEADEFFAEHRKLVITYEELVENTANITNKIQVFLGLKTENLVTQSKKQATCSLLDVIDNYYQLKSQFTNTRWSNFF
;
A
#
# COMPACT_ATOMS: atom_id res chain seq x y z
N MET A 1 15.81 -3.17 -31.63
CA MET A 1 15.06 -4.26 -30.92
C MET A 1 14.55 -3.86 -29.54
N LYS A 2 15.37 -3.33 -28.59
CA LYS A 2 14.87 -2.91 -27.25
C LYS A 2 13.81 -1.80 -27.30
N HIS A 3 14.00 -0.76 -28.12
CA HIS A 3 13.03 0.33 -28.29
C HIS A 3 11.69 -0.12 -28.86
N THR A 4 11.69 -1.01 -29.85
CA THR A 4 10.47 -1.57 -30.45
C THR A 4 9.66 -2.36 -29.42
N THR A 5 10.35 -3.15 -28.57
CA THR A 5 9.72 -3.96 -27.51
C THR A 5 9.06 -3.09 -26.43
N GLU A 6 9.73 -2.01 -26.01
CA GLU A 6 9.19 -1.06 -25.03
C GLU A 6 7.99 -0.28 -25.56
N LEU A 7 8.00 0.08 -26.85
CA LEU A 7 6.88 0.72 -27.52
C LEU A 7 5.67 -0.21 -27.59
N THR A 8 5.86 -1.47 -27.98
CA THR A 8 4.80 -2.50 -28.01
C THR A 8 4.19 -2.71 -26.64
N GLN A 9 4.99 -2.77 -25.57
CA GLN A 9 4.49 -2.89 -24.19
C GLN A 9 3.66 -1.66 -23.76
N LYS A 10 4.10 -0.44 -24.11
CA LYS A 10 3.35 0.79 -23.82
C LYS A 10 2.02 0.83 -24.57
N PHE A 11 1.99 0.42 -25.85
CA PHE A 11 0.77 0.33 -26.63
C PHE A 11 -0.19 -0.71 -26.06
N ALA A 12 0.29 -1.92 -25.75
CA ALA A 12 -0.52 -2.96 -25.14
C ALA A 12 -1.14 -2.49 -23.81
N ARG A 13 -0.36 -1.80 -22.96
CA ARG A 13 -0.88 -1.23 -21.71
C ARG A 13 -1.97 -0.18 -21.95
N LYS A 14 -1.78 0.72 -22.91
CA LYS A 14 -2.81 1.72 -23.28
C LYS A 14 -4.08 1.07 -23.84
N PHE A 15 -3.93 0.02 -24.64
CA PHE A 15 -5.06 -0.73 -25.18
C PHE A 15 -5.86 -1.40 -24.07
N HIS A 16 -5.21 -2.11 -23.14
CA HIS A 16 -5.87 -2.68 -21.98
C HIS A 16 -6.55 -1.61 -21.13
N GLU A 17 -5.87 -0.48 -20.87
CA GLU A 17 -6.48 0.65 -20.15
C GLU A 17 -7.78 1.12 -20.82
N TYR A 18 -7.78 1.30 -22.14
CA TYR A 18 -8.96 1.71 -22.89
C TYR A 18 -10.09 0.66 -22.87
N GLN A 19 -9.76 -0.63 -23.01
CA GLN A 19 -10.74 -1.71 -22.89
C GLN A 19 -11.42 -1.71 -21.52
N HIS A 20 -10.66 -1.57 -20.43
CA HIS A 20 -11.22 -1.48 -19.09
C HIS A 20 -12.07 -0.21 -18.89
N GLN A 21 -11.65 0.93 -19.46
CA GLN A 21 -12.45 2.16 -19.43
C GLN A 21 -13.80 2.01 -20.14
N LEU A 22 -13.82 1.35 -21.31
CA LEU A 22 -15.06 1.08 -22.03
C LEU A 22 -15.98 0.19 -21.22
N ILE A 23 -15.45 -0.88 -20.61
CA ILE A 23 -16.27 -1.76 -19.77
C ILE A 23 -16.84 -1.01 -18.57
N ASN A 24 -16.02 -0.18 -17.90
CA ASN A 24 -16.49 0.66 -16.79
C ASN A 24 -17.64 1.59 -17.24
N LYS A 25 -17.51 2.24 -18.40
CA LYS A 25 -18.58 3.09 -18.96
C LYS A 25 -19.86 2.31 -19.28
N MET A 26 -19.72 1.11 -19.85
CA MET A 26 -20.88 0.25 -20.16
C MET A 26 -21.59 -0.26 -18.90
N ILE A 27 -20.86 -0.48 -17.81
CA ILE A 27 -21.44 -0.80 -16.50
C ILE A 27 -22.17 0.42 -15.92
N ASP A 28 -21.51 1.58 -15.93
CA ASP A 28 -22.06 2.84 -15.43
C ASP A 28 -23.32 3.26 -16.22
N SER A 29 -23.44 2.85 -17.49
CA SER A 29 -24.61 3.08 -18.33
C SER A 29 -25.62 1.91 -18.34
N HIS A 30 -25.47 0.93 -17.44
CA HIS A 30 -26.31 -0.28 -17.34
C HIS A 30 -26.40 -1.15 -18.61
N PHE A 31 -25.46 -1.00 -19.54
CA PHE A 31 -25.40 -1.79 -20.77
C PHE A 31 -24.84 -3.20 -20.52
N LEU A 32 -23.88 -3.33 -19.59
CA LEU A 32 -23.36 -4.62 -19.16
C LEU A 32 -23.91 -5.02 -17.78
N PRO A 33 -24.22 -6.32 -17.58
CA PRO A 33 -24.66 -6.81 -16.29
C PRO A 33 -23.55 -6.65 -15.25
N SER A 34 -23.92 -6.10 -14.11
CA SER A 34 -23.02 -5.81 -12.99
C SER A 34 -23.73 -6.03 -11.67
N ASP A 35 -22.96 -6.22 -10.61
CA ASP A 35 -23.45 -6.29 -9.23
C ASP A 35 -22.34 -5.84 -8.28
N ASN A 36 -22.68 -5.76 -6.99
CA ASN A 36 -21.72 -5.49 -5.92
C ASN A 36 -21.48 -6.73 -5.03
N ASN A 37 -21.75 -7.93 -5.56
CA ASN A 37 -21.62 -9.19 -4.83
C ASN A 37 -20.18 -9.71 -4.91
N TYR A 38 -19.30 -9.06 -4.16
CA TYR A 38 -17.89 -9.41 -4.00
C TYR A 38 -17.43 -9.14 -2.57
N GLN A 39 -16.33 -9.78 -2.17
CA GLN A 39 -15.67 -9.50 -0.91
C GLN A 39 -14.96 -8.14 -0.96
N LYS A 40 -15.40 -7.20 -0.12
CA LYS A 40 -14.64 -5.95 0.13
C LYS A 40 -13.42 -6.29 0.98
N PHE A 41 -12.26 -5.72 0.67
CA PHE A 41 -11.08 -5.88 1.54
C PHE A 41 -10.23 -4.61 1.61
N ILE A 42 -9.42 -4.52 2.65
CA ILE A 42 -8.34 -3.53 2.75
C ILE A 42 -7.04 -4.19 3.16
N ILE A 43 -5.93 -3.71 2.60
CA ILE A 43 -4.58 -4.06 3.02
C ILE A 43 -4.08 -2.93 3.91
N VAL A 44 -4.06 -3.17 5.21
CA VAL A 44 -3.59 -2.20 6.21
C VAL A 44 -2.15 -2.52 6.55
N CYS A 45 -1.28 -1.51 6.49
CA CYS A 45 0.15 -1.71 6.68
C CYS A 45 0.87 -0.39 6.97
N ASN A 46 2.18 -0.48 7.20
CA ASN A 46 3.06 0.69 7.14
C ASN A 46 3.78 0.82 5.78
N ILE A 47 4.49 1.93 5.56
CA ILE A 47 5.40 2.03 4.40
C ILE A 47 6.50 0.98 4.51
N ARG A 48 7.04 0.58 3.36
CA ARG A 48 8.16 -0.37 3.25
C ARG A 48 7.92 -1.74 3.89
N THR A 49 6.65 -2.15 4.01
CA THR A 49 6.22 -3.50 4.42
C THR A 49 6.08 -4.48 3.24
N GLY A 50 6.42 -4.06 2.02
CA GLY A 50 6.18 -4.88 0.81
C GLY A 50 4.75 -4.82 0.28
N SER A 51 3.91 -3.94 0.81
CA SER A 51 2.51 -3.78 0.40
C SER A 51 2.30 -3.50 -1.08
N THR A 52 3.22 -2.77 -1.73
CA THR A 52 3.21 -2.57 -3.19
C THR A 52 3.45 -3.88 -3.98
N MET A 53 4.31 -4.77 -3.49
CA MET A 53 4.51 -6.10 -4.08
C MET A 53 3.24 -6.93 -3.93
N LEU A 54 2.61 -6.91 -2.75
CA LEU A 54 1.36 -7.62 -2.50
C LEU A 54 0.23 -7.11 -3.40
N CYS A 55 0.02 -5.80 -3.49
CA CYS A 55 -0.97 -5.22 -4.41
C CYS A 55 -0.69 -5.66 -5.85
N SER A 56 0.56 -5.61 -6.31
CA SER A 56 0.90 -6.06 -7.68
C SER A 56 0.62 -7.55 -7.90
N LEU A 57 0.81 -8.41 -6.90
CA LEU A 57 0.45 -9.83 -6.99
C LEU A 57 -1.07 -9.99 -7.11
N LEU A 58 -1.82 -9.35 -6.21
CA LEU A 58 -3.29 -9.45 -6.20
C LEU A 58 -3.92 -8.86 -7.47
N SER A 59 -3.38 -7.77 -8.01
CA SER A 59 -3.82 -7.19 -9.29
C SER A 59 -3.62 -8.11 -10.50
N SER A 60 -2.85 -9.19 -10.38
CA SER A 60 -2.70 -10.19 -11.46
C SER A 60 -3.82 -11.24 -11.48
N HIS A 61 -4.61 -11.32 -10.41
CA HIS A 61 -5.73 -12.25 -10.33
C HIS A 61 -6.92 -11.77 -11.17
N SER A 62 -7.52 -12.66 -11.97
CA SER A 62 -8.57 -12.28 -12.93
C SER A 62 -9.87 -11.76 -12.28
N GLN A 63 -10.09 -12.10 -11.00
CA GLN A 63 -11.27 -11.76 -10.21
C GLN A 63 -11.04 -10.71 -9.10
N ILE A 64 -9.83 -10.14 -8.99
CA ILE A 64 -9.52 -9.12 -7.98
C ILE A 64 -9.38 -7.74 -8.63
N LEU A 65 -10.07 -6.75 -8.07
CA LEU A 65 -9.79 -5.34 -8.32
C LEU A 65 -9.08 -4.74 -7.11
N CYS A 66 -7.74 -4.71 -7.15
CA CYS A 66 -6.91 -4.19 -6.08
C CYS A 66 -6.38 -2.80 -6.43
N PHE A 67 -6.91 -1.78 -5.78
CA PHE A 67 -6.37 -0.42 -5.81
C PHE A 67 -5.17 -0.30 -4.85
N PHE A 68 -4.30 0.67 -5.12
CA PHE A 68 -3.13 0.93 -4.27
C PHE A 68 -3.53 1.99 -3.22
N GLU A 69 -2.79 3.10 -3.12
CA GLU A 69 -2.93 4.10 -2.04
C GLU A 69 -3.93 5.20 -2.39
N LEU A 70 -5.23 4.85 -2.43
CA LEU A 70 -6.29 5.82 -2.81
C LEU A 70 -6.27 7.11 -1.97
N PHE A 71 -5.87 6.99 -0.70
CA PHE A 71 -5.82 8.08 0.27
C PHE A 71 -4.42 8.71 0.43
N HIS A 72 -3.56 8.53 -0.58
CA HIS A 72 -2.27 9.22 -0.63
C HIS A 72 -2.45 10.75 -0.65
N ARG A 73 -1.46 11.48 -0.15
CA ARG A 73 -1.44 12.94 0.01
C ARG A 73 -1.59 13.80 -1.25
N HIS A 74 -1.70 13.21 -2.44
CA HIS A 74 -1.82 14.02 -3.65
C HIS A 74 -3.18 14.70 -3.71
N LEU A 75 -3.28 15.95 -3.27
CA LEU A 75 -4.55 16.67 -3.21
C LEU A 75 -5.17 16.91 -4.60
N ASN A 76 -4.35 16.93 -5.65
CA ASN A 76 -4.77 17.21 -7.02
C ASN A 76 -4.92 15.96 -7.89
N SER A 77 -4.81 14.76 -7.31
CA SER A 77 -5.01 13.52 -8.06
C SER A 77 -5.28 12.31 -7.17
N VAL A 78 -6.14 11.38 -7.59
CA VAL A 78 -6.30 10.07 -6.94
C VAL A 78 -5.39 9.04 -7.64
N PRO A 79 -4.44 8.40 -6.94
CA PRO A 79 -3.53 7.43 -7.55
C PRO A 79 -4.18 6.05 -7.61
N PHE A 80 -5.13 5.86 -8.54
CA PHE A 80 -5.86 4.60 -8.68
C PHE A 80 -4.96 3.38 -8.92
N SER A 81 -3.82 3.57 -9.62
CA SER A 81 -2.85 2.52 -9.96
C SER A 81 -3.47 1.20 -10.48
N THR A 82 -4.64 1.30 -11.11
CA THR A 82 -5.49 0.18 -11.55
C THR A 82 -5.98 0.44 -12.97
N LEU A 83 -6.03 -0.60 -13.80
CA LEU A 83 -6.49 -0.46 -15.19
C LEU A 83 -7.96 -0.05 -15.24
N GLY A 84 -8.27 0.92 -16.12
CA GLY A 84 -9.63 1.43 -16.32
C GLY A 84 -9.99 2.68 -15.50
N TYR A 85 -9.08 3.10 -14.61
CA TYR A 85 -9.30 4.21 -13.68
C TYR A 85 -8.28 5.34 -13.83
N GLN A 86 -7.25 5.19 -14.66
CA GLN A 86 -6.16 6.16 -14.73
C GLN A 86 -6.62 7.52 -15.27
N ASN A 87 -7.60 7.54 -16.17
CA ASN A 87 -8.21 8.77 -16.70
C ASN A 87 -8.99 9.56 -15.63
N LYS A 88 -9.53 8.89 -14.62
CA LYS A 88 -10.24 9.50 -13.48
C LYS A 88 -9.29 10.16 -12.48
N SER A 89 -7.99 9.87 -12.55
CA SER A 89 -7.00 10.33 -11.57
C SER A 89 -6.99 11.85 -11.37
N LYS A 90 -7.21 12.63 -12.43
CA LYS A 90 -7.24 14.11 -12.39
C LYS A 90 -8.66 14.71 -12.46
N ASN A 91 -9.70 13.89 -12.30
CA ASN A 91 -11.07 14.39 -12.32
C ASN A 91 -11.36 15.14 -11.02
N LYS A 92 -11.68 16.44 -11.13
CA LYS A 92 -11.90 17.32 -9.98
C LYS A 92 -13.04 16.83 -9.07
N THR A 93 -14.16 16.39 -9.62
CA THR A 93 -15.30 15.88 -8.83
C THR A 93 -14.89 14.66 -8.00
N ILE A 94 -14.13 13.73 -8.59
CA ILE A 94 -13.66 12.53 -7.89
C ILE A 94 -12.63 12.88 -6.80
N ILE A 95 -11.75 13.85 -7.09
CA ILE A 95 -10.77 14.36 -6.13
C ILE A 95 -11.48 15.02 -4.94
N ASP A 96 -12.44 15.91 -5.21
CA ASP A 96 -13.20 16.63 -4.20
C ASP A 96 -14.02 15.63 -3.35
N LEU A 97 -14.63 14.63 -3.99
CA LEU A 97 -15.35 13.56 -3.30
C LEU A 97 -14.40 12.78 -2.38
N ARG A 98 -13.23 12.36 -2.88
CA ARG A 98 -12.22 11.65 -2.08
C ARG A 98 -11.74 12.46 -0.89
N ASN A 99 -11.43 13.75 -1.08
CA ASN A 99 -10.82 14.59 -0.05
C ASN A 99 -11.82 15.05 1.00
N ASN A 100 -13.07 15.30 0.61
CA ASN A 100 -14.10 15.87 1.49
C ASN A 100 -15.04 14.80 2.08
N ASN A 101 -15.40 13.79 1.29
CA ASN A 101 -16.32 12.71 1.68
C ASN A 101 -15.73 11.32 1.36
N PRO A 102 -14.65 10.90 2.06
CA PRO A 102 -13.92 9.66 1.72
C PRO A 102 -14.78 8.40 1.78
N GLN A 103 -15.78 8.33 2.68
CA GLN A 103 -16.76 7.24 2.69
C GLN A 103 -17.56 7.20 1.39
N GLU A 104 -18.15 8.33 1.00
CA GLU A 104 -18.97 8.44 -0.21
C GLU A 104 -18.14 8.13 -1.47
N PHE A 105 -16.87 8.57 -1.49
CA PHE A 105 -15.92 8.17 -2.52
C PHE A 105 -15.73 6.65 -2.59
N LEU A 106 -15.56 5.96 -1.46
CA LEU A 106 -15.47 4.50 -1.47
C LEU A 106 -16.75 3.86 -2.01
N GLU A 107 -17.92 4.33 -1.58
CA GLU A 107 -19.20 3.74 -1.99
C GLU A 107 -19.49 3.97 -3.48
N GLN A 108 -19.22 5.17 -4.01
CA GLN A 108 -19.58 5.56 -5.37
C GLN A 108 -18.52 5.19 -6.43
N GLU A 109 -17.24 5.18 -6.09
CA GLU A 109 -16.17 4.99 -7.09
C GLU A 109 -15.47 3.62 -6.97
N ILE A 110 -15.34 3.11 -5.74
CA ILE A 110 -14.53 1.91 -5.46
C ILE A 110 -15.40 0.68 -5.28
N TYR A 111 -16.41 0.76 -4.40
CA TYR A 111 -17.32 -0.32 -4.05
C TYR A 111 -18.69 -0.21 -4.76
N LYS A 112 -18.72 0.44 -5.92
CA LYS A 112 -19.85 0.44 -6.84
C LYS A 112 -20.02 -0.92 -7.54
N ASN A 113 -21.05 -1.05 -8.38
CA ASN A 113 -21.22 -2.25 -9.18
C ASN A 113 -20.03 -2.48 -10.13
N HIS A 114 -19.58 -3.73 -10.19
CA HIS A 114 -18.51 -4.20 -11.07
C HIS A 114 -18.99 -5.34 -11.96
N GLN A 115 -18.18 -5.76 -12.94
CA GLN A 115 -18.47 -6.97 -13.71
C GLN A 115 -18.67 -8.15 -12.77
N LYS A 116 -19.68 -8.99 -13.02
CA LYS A 116 -20.00 -10.17 -12.19
C LYS A 116 -18.82 -11.14 -11.97
N LYS A 117 -17.80 -11.10 -12.84
CA LYS A 117 -16.58 -11.91 -12.72
C LYS A 117 -15.67 -11.46 -11.58
N ILE A 118 -15.73 -10.19 -11.18
CA ILE A 118 -14.99 -9.63 -10.06
C ILE A 118 -15.61 -10.17 -8.78
N LYS A 119 -14.76 -10.73 -7.91
CA LYS A 119 -15.18 -11.41 -6.67
C LYS A 119 -14.50 -10.84 -5.43
N ALA A 120 -13.47 -10.00 -5.59
CA ALA A 120 -12.95 -9.19 -4.50
C ALA A 120 -12.54 -7.80 -4.99
N VAL A 121 -12.86 -6.78 -4.19
CA VAL A 121 -12.50 -5.39 -4.47
C VAL A 121 -11.89 -4.80 -3.21
N GLY A 122 -10.74 -4.14 -3.33
CA GLY A 122 -10.07 -3.59 -2.17
C GLY A 122 -8.95 -2.64 -2.50
N PHE A 123 -8.37 -2.05 -1.47
CA PHE A 123 -7.32 -1.05 -1.61
C PHE A 123 -6.28 -1.14 -0.50
N LYS A 124 -5.14 -0.50 -0.72
CA LYS A 124 -4.09 -0.35 0.29
C LYS A 124 -4.32 0.91 1.12
N LEU A 125 -4.24 0.78 2.43
CA LEU A 125 -4.33 1.90 3.37
C LEU A 125 -3.13 1.87 4.31
N LEU A 126 -2.35 2.95 4.33
CA LEU A 126 -1.33 3.11 5.35
C LEU A 126 -1.96 3.55 6.67
N TYR A 127 -1.39 3.16 7.81
CA TYR A 127 -1.92 3.54 9.13
C TYR A 127 -2.13 5.06 9.30
N THR A 128 -1.32 5.88 8.62
CA THR A 128 -1.34 7.35 8.72
C THR A 128 -2.32 8.03 7.75
N GLN A 129 -2.93 7.30 6.81
CA GLN A 129 -3.75 7.90 5.75
C GLN A 129 -5.22 8.05 6.15
N GLY A 130 -5.84 9.15 5.72
CA GLY A 130 -7.30 9.37 5.82
C GLY A 130 -7.84 9.52 7.25
N ARG A 131 -6.98 9.90 8.21
CA ARG A 131 -7.35 10.11 9.61
C ARG A 131 -7.66 11.59 9.91
N THR A 132 -8.58 11.80 10.83
CA THR A 132 -8.88 13.11 11.45
C THR A 132 -7.90 13.46 12.54
N ASP A 133 -7.53 12.45 13.32
CA ASP A 133 -6.71 12.52 14.50
C ASP A 133 -5.79 11.30 14.54
N ASN A 134 -4.64 11.49 15.16
CA ASN A 134 -3.67 10.43 15.31
C ASN A 134 -2.90 10.71 16.60
N PRO A 135 -2.93 9.77 17.58
CA PRO A 135 -2.18 9.88 18.84
C PRO A 135 -0.69 10.22 18.74
N TRP A 136 -0.11 10.12 17.54
CA TRP A 136 1.32 10.02 17.26
C TRP A 136 1.84 11.27 16.55
N TRP A 137 0.97 12.07 15.94
CA TRP A 137 1.37 13.24 15.14
C TRP A 137 2.18 14.27 15.90
N ASN A 138 2.03 14.31 17.23
CA ASN A 138 2.74 15.24 18.10
C ASN A 138 4.02 14.63 18.71
N SER A 139 4.35 13.38 18.37
CA SER A 139 5.60 12.72 18.80
C SER A 139 6.75 13.06 17.84
N SER A 140 7.95 13.20 18.40
CA SER A 140 9.17 13.56 17.65
C SER A 140 9.54 12.54 16.56
N GLU A 141 9.18 11.28 16.79
CA GLU A 141 9.32 10.12 15.92
C GLU A 141 8.54 10.30 14.61
N TYR A 142 7.35 10.89 14.73
CA TYR A 142 6.53 11.21 13.57
C TYR A 142 7.20 12.24 12.68
N ASP A 143 7.81 13.28 13.25
CA ASP A 143 8.39 14.38 12.48
C ASP A 143 9.66 14.01 11.71
N ARG A 144 10.42 13.00 12.15
CA ARG A 144 11.64 12.56 11.46
C ARG A 144 11.38 11.70 10.23
N TRP A 145 10.36 10.84 10.28
CA TRP A 145 10.17 9.80 9.27
C TRP A 145 8.82 9.85 8.57
N TRP A 146 7.79 10.34 9.26
CA TRP A 146 6.39 10.28 8.85
C TRP A 146 5.78 11.65 8.52
N LYS A 147 6.52 12.75 8.73
CA LYS A 147 6.04 14.12 8.46
C LYS A 147 5.47 14.28 7.06
N ASP A 148 6.10 13.61 6.09
CA ASP A 148 5.70 13.61 4.69
C ASP A 148 4.68 12.50 4.32
N VAL A 149 4.36 11.59 5.24
CA VAL A 149 3.47 10.46 5.01
C VAL A 149 2.30 10.53 6.01
N GLY A 150 1.42 11.51 5.84
CA GLY A 150 0.11 11.52 6.51
C GLY A 150 -0.23 12.71 7.40
N LYS A 151 0.60 13.76 7.48
CA LYS A 151 0.25 15.03 8.15
C LYS A 151 -0.54 15.96 7.20
N GLU A 152 -1.57 15.43 6.53
CA GLU A 152 -2.34 16.23 5.56
C GLU A 152 -3.49 16.96 6.25
N PRO A 153 -3.48 18.32 6.27
CA PRO A 153 -4.49 19.10 6.99
C PRO A 153 -5.91 18.85 6.50
N CYS A 154 -6.10 18.44 5.24
CA CYS A 154 -7.43 18.29 4.64
C CYS A 154 -8.28 17.20 5.34
N TRP A 155 -7.68 16.09 5.77
CA TRP A 155 -8.43 15.01 6.42
C TRP A 155 -8.90 15.41 7.83
N ASN A 156 -8.06 16.16 8.53
CA ASN A 156 -8.37 16.75 9.84
C ASN A 156 -9.42 17.86 9.70
N SER A 157 -9.21 18.81 8.77
CA SER A 157 -10.15 19.93 8.55
C SER A 157 -11.52 19.48 8.07
N ASN A 158 -11.58 18.37 7.32
CA ASN A 158 -12.83 17.81 6.80
C ASN A 158 -13.48 16.79 7.73
N GLN A 159 -12.95 16.57 8.94
CA GLN A 159 -13.47 15.59 9.90
C GLN A 159 -13.74 14.22 9.25
N SER A 160 -12.78 13.73 8.44
CA SER A 160 -12.84 12.43 7.75
C SER A 160 -13.42 11.31 8.63
N ASN A 161 -14.57 10.77 8.23
CA ASN A 161 -15.18 9.62 8.90
C ASN A 161 -14.64 8.26 8.39
N LEU A 162 -13.57 8.25 7.58
CA LEU A 162 -13.09 7.04 6.90
C LEU A 162 -12.80 5.91 7.87
N TRP A 163 -11.99 6.14 8.91
CA TRP A 163 -11.61 5.07 9.84
C TRP A 163 -12.80 4.56 10.64
N GLN A 164 -13.71 5.46 11.05
CA GLN A 164 -14.97 5.07 11.69
C GLN A 164 -15.81 4.18 10.76
N TYR A 165 -16.01 4.59 9.51
CA TYR A 165 -16.69 3.79 8.49
C TYR A 165 -16.05 2.40 8.33
N LEU A 166 -14.71 2.33 8.23
CA LEU A 166 -14.00 1.07 8.12
C LEU A 166 -14.17 0.20 9.38
N LYS A 167 -14.23 0.81 10.57
CA LYS A 167 -14.47 0.11 11.83
C LYS A 167 -15.87 -0.49 11.90
N GLU A 168 -16.89 0.26 11.50
CA GLU A 168 -18.29 -0.12 11.58
C GLU A 168 -18.67 -1.14 10.48
N ASN A 169 -18.04 -1.05 9.31
CA ASN A 169 -18.31 -1.94 8.18
C ASN A 169 -17.57 -3.29 8.30
N LYS A 170 -18.19 -4.24 9.01
CA LYS A 170 -17.60 -5.57 9.29
C LYS A 170 -17.58 -6.52 8.09
N ASP A 171 -18.26 -6.18 6.99
CA ASP A 171 -18.19 -6.95 5.74
C ASP A 171 -16.83 -6.80 5.05
N ILE A 172 -16.03 -5.80 5.43
CA ILE A 172 -14.68 -5.59 4.91
C ILE A 172 -13.72 -6.57 5.56
N ALA A 173 -13.07 -7.41 4.75
CA ALA A 173 -11.99 -8.27 5.21
C ALA A 173 -10.68 -7.48 5.34
N ILE A 174 -9.94 -7.72 6.42
CA ILE A 174 -8.69 -7.01 6.73
C ILE A 174 -7.50 -7.91 6.43
N ILE A 175 -6.59 -7.45 5.58
CA ILE A 175 -5.26 -8.06 5.40
C ILE A 175 -4.27 -7.13 6.09
N HIS A 176 -3.73 -7.56 7.22
CA HIS A 176 -2.77 -6.79 7.99
C HIS A 176 -1.36 -7.24 7.60
N LEU A 177 -0.65 -6.43 6.80
CA LEU A 177 0.71 -6.72 6.35
C LEU A 177 1.72 -5.98 7.21
N LYS A 178 2.51 -6.74 7.96
CA LYS A 178 3.58 -6.26 8.84
C LYS A 178 4.96 -6.53 8.24
N ARG A 179 6.01 -5.98 8.85
CA ARG A 179 7.40 -6.35 8.53
C ARG A 179 8.17 -6.60 9.81
N ASN A 180 8.87 -7.73 9.87
CA ASN A 180 9.59 -8.11 11.07
C ASN A 180 10.86 -7.29 11.22
N ASN A 181 11.67 -7.17 10.17
CA ASN A 181 12.92 -6.39 10.23
C ASN A 181 12.68 -4.90 9.95
N LEU A 182 12.51 -4.12 11.04
CA LEU A 182 12.24 -2.68 10.96
C LEU A 182 13.49 -1.87 10.58
N LEU A 183 14.70 -2.40 10.84
CA LEU A 183 15.94 -1.76 10.40
C LEU A 183 16.06 -1.80 8.87
N GLU A 184 15.77 -2.94 8.25
CA GLU A 184 15.70 -3.01 6.79
C GLU A 184 14.57 -2.14 6.22
N ALA A 185 13.43 -2.04 6.91
CA ALA A 185 12.36 -1.14 6.51
C ALA A 185 12.83 0.32 6.49
N LYS A 186 13.57 0.74 7.54
CA LYS A 186 14.16 2.07 7.67
C LYS A 186 15.23 2.34 6.60
N VAL A 187 16.22 1.46 6.44
CA VAL A 187 17.22 1.61 5.36
C VAL A 187 16.56 1.69 3.99
N SER A 188 15.52 0.88 3.77
CA SER A 188 14.79 0.87 2.52
C SER A 188 14.02 2.16 2.26
N GLY A 189 13.46 2.79 3.30
CA GLY A 189 12.81 4.09 3.16
C GLY A 189 13.79 5.23 2.93
N ILE A 190 14.97 5.22 3.57
CA ILE A 190 16.03 6.22 3.36
C ILE A 190 16.45 6.16 1.89
N THR A 191 16.72 4.95 1.39
CA THR A 191 17.05 4.74 -0.01
C THR A 191 15.97 5.30 -0.94
N ALA A 192 14.69 5.05 -0.65
CA ALA A 192 13.58 5.54 -1.47
C ALA A 192 13.44 7.06 -1.44
N GLN A 193 13.63 7.69 -0.27
CA GLN A 193 13.61 9.16 -0.11
C GLN A 193 14.77 9.81 -0.87
N THR A 194 15.99 9.30 -0.71
CA THR A 194 17.20 9.85 -1.36
C THR A 194 17.14 9.69 -2.88
N THR A 195 16.66 8.56 -3.38
CA THR A 195 16.66 8.27 -4.83
C THR A 195 15.40 8.73 -5.55
N GLY A 196 14.32 9.04 -4.81
CA GLY A 196 12.97 9.19 -5.34
C GLY A 196 12.36 7.87 -5.81
N ASN A 197 12.96 6.71 -5.54
CA ASN A 197 12.49 5.41 -6.04
C ASN A 197 11.67 4.62 -5.02
N TRP A 198 10.35 4.73 -5.13
CA TRP A 198 9.42 4.10 -4.21
C TRP A 198 8.91 2.72 -4.68
N GLY A 199 9.13 2.39 -5.96
CA GLY A 199 8.73 1.12 -6.59
C GLY A 199 7.62 1.29 -7.63
N ILE A 200 7.32 0.21 -8.38
CA ILE A 200 6.29 0.22 -9.43
C ILE A 200 4.90 0.40 -8.81
N GLY A 201 4.15 1.41 -9.27
CA GLY A 201 2.81 1.72 -8.76
C GLY A 201 2.80 2.56 -7.47
N ALA A 202 3.97 2.86 -6.91
CA ALA A 202 4.11 3.85 -5.85
C ALA A 202 4.19 5.28 -6.43
N THR A 203 3.63 6.21 -5.68
CA THR A 203 3.63 7.65 -5.91
C THR A 203 5.03 8.23 -5.66
N GLY A 204 5.94 8.11 -6.62
CA GLY A 204 7.29 8.65 -6.44
C GLY A 204 8.30 8.46 -7.58
N GLY A 205 8.08 7.55 -8.53
CA GLY A 205 8.91 7.43 -9.74
C GLY A 205 9.80 6.19 -9.80
N ILE A 206 10.32 5.95 -11.02
CA ILE A 206 11.22 4.86 -11.39
C ILE A 206 12.48 5.49 -12.00
N ASN A 207 13.47 5.77 -11.17
CA ASN A 207 14.81 6.18 -11.56
C ASN A 207 15.70 4.93 -11.65
N LYS A 208 16.35 4.72 -12.80
CA LYS A 208 17.02 3.44 -13.16
C LYS A 208 18.43 3.25 -12.56
N ASN A 209 18.91 4.22 -11.77
CA ASN A 209 20.24 4.11 -11.18
C ASN A 209 20.13 3.45 -9.80
N ASN A 210 20.65 2.22 -9.68
CA ASN A 210 20.96 1.60 -8.40
C ASN A 210 22.14 2.36 -7.77
N VAL A 211 21.86 3.53 -7.19
CA VAL A 211 22.83 4.22 -6.35
C VAL A 211 22.78 3.55 -5.00
N LEU A 212 23.92 3.02 -4.55
CA LEU A 212 24.08 2.59 -3.17
C LEU A 212 23.96 3.85 -2.29
N VAL A 213 22.86 3.97 -1.57
CA VAL A 213 22.66 5.05 -0.61
C VAL A 213 23.25 4.58 0.70
N LYS A 214 24.35 5.20 1.12
CA LYS A 214 24.91 5.01 2.45
C LYS A 214 24.21 5.92 3.46
N CYS A 215 24.08 5.48 4.69
CA CYS A 215 23.54 6.28 5.78
C CYS A 215 24.23 6.00 7.11
N GLU A 216 24.28 7.02 7.96
CA GLU A 216 24.58 6.88 9.37
C GLU A 216 23.26 6.90 10.15
N LEU A 217 23.11 6.01 11.13
CA LEU A 217 21.89 5.87 11.90
C LEU A 217 22.14 6.14 13.39
N ASN A 218 21.30 6.97 13.99
CA ASN A 218 21.35 7.20 15.43
C ASN A 218 20.58 6.09 16.19
N PHE A 219 21.19 5.58 17.27
CA PHE A 219 20.61 4.53 18.11
C PHE A 219 19.27 4.90 18.73
N GLU A 220 19.20 6.06 19.41
CA GLU A 220 17.99 6.51 20.10
C GLU A 220 16.85 6.77 19.12
N GLU A 221 17.15 7.39 17.97
CA GLU A 221 16.15 7.60 16.93
C GLU A 221 15.64 6.28 16.35
N CYS A 222 16.51 5.29 16.11
CA CYS A 222 16.08 3.97 15.66
C CYS A 222 15.21 3.27 16.71
N MET A 223 15.60 3.34 17.98
CA MET A 223 14.81 2.78 19.08
C MET A 223 13.40 3.36 19.09
N GLN A 224 13.29 4.69 19.10
CA GLN A 224 12.03 5.40 19.13
C GLN A 224 11.16 5.09 17.90
N ASP A 225 11.78 5.04 16.71
CA ASP A 225 11.07 4.75 15.46
C ASP A 225 10.55 3.29 15.43
N PHE A 226 11.32 2.32 15.92
CA PHE A 226 10.90 0.91 15.99
C PHE A 226 9.75 0.72 16.99
N GLU A 227 9.83 1.37 18.15
CA GLU A 227 8.77 1.40 19.14
C GLU A 227 7.49 2.04 18.56
N ALA A 228 7.61 3.18 17.88
CA ALA A 228 6.49 3.84 17.23
C ALA A 228 5.84 2.93 16.17
N LEU A 229 6.64 2.32 15.30
CA LEU A 229 6.16 1.39 14.27
C LEU A 229 5.34 0.24 14.87
N ARG A 230 5.82 -0.34 15.96
CA ARG A 230 5.20 -1.51 16.59
C ARG A 230 3.92 -1.16 17.33
N ARG A 231 3.93 -0.04 18.05
CA ARG A 231 2.70 0.51 18.59
C ARG A 231 1.66 0.68 17.45
N MET A 232 2.02 1.18 16.25
CA MET A 232 1.05 1.42 15.16
C MET A 232 0.42 0.12 14.66
N GLU A 233 1.22 -0.93 14.59
CA GLU A 233 0.74 -2.27 14.28
C GLU A 233 -0.24 -2.77 15.35
N ASP A 234 0.08 -2.58 16.64
CA ASP A 234 -0.77 -3.00 17.75
C ASP A 234 -2.11 -2.22 17.77
N GLU A 235 -2.09 -0.90 17.55
CA GLU A 235 -3.30 -0.07 17.44
C GLU A 235 -4.18 -0.57 16.28
N ALA A 236 -3.59 -0.84 15.12
CA ALA A 236 -4.35 -1.36 13.98
C ALA A 236 -4.94 -2.75 14.27
N ASP A 237 -4.23 -3.59 15.03
CA ASP A 237 -4.75 -4.89 15.42
C ASP A 237 -5.95 -4.80 16.37
N GLU A 238 -5.88 -3.91 17.35
CA GLU A 238 -6.99 -3.62 18.27
C GLU A 238 -8.17 -2.98 17.53
N PHE A 239 -7.90 -1.99 16.68
CA PHE A 239 -8.92 -1.26 15.93
C PHE A 239 -9.78 -2.17 15.06
N PHE A 240 -9.15 -3.16 14.42
CA PHE A 240 -9.80 -4.15 13.55
C PHE A 240 -10.02 -5.51 14.23
N ALA A 241 -10.07 -5.58 15.57
CA ALA A 241 -10.19 -6.84 16.31
C ALA A 241 -11.49 -7.61 16.00
N GLU A 242 -12.58 -6.90 15.70
CA GLU A 242 -13.89 -7.48 15.40
C GLU A 242 -14.07 -7.82 13.90
N HIS A 243 -13.07 -7.56 13.07
CA HIS A 243 -13.14 -7.88 11.64
C HIS A 243 -12.61 -9.27 11.36
N ARG A 244 -13.07 -9.84 10.24
CA ARG A 244 -12.38 -10.97 9.63
C ARG A 244 -11.00 -10.51 9.18
N LYS A 245 -9.95 -10.92 9.89
CA LYS A 245 -8.58 -10.42 9.73
C LYS A 245 -7.58 -11.54 9.44
N LEU A 246 -6.72 -11.31 8.44
CA LEU A 246 -5.57 -12.15 8.13
C LEU A 246 -4.29 -11.33 8.33
N VAL A 247 -3.48 -11.73 9.31
CA VAL A 247 -2.17 -11.13 9.56
C VAL A 247 -1.11 -11.91 8.77
N ILE A 248 -0.23 -11.19 8.09
CA ILE A 248 0.93 -11.74 7.36
C ILE A 248 2.12 -10.80 7.51
N THR A 249 3.32 -11.33 7.30
CA THR A 249 4.56 -10.56 7.30
C THR A 249 5.18 -10.49 5.90
N TYR A 250 5.98 -9.45 5.68
CA TYR A 250 6.79 -9.30 4.47
C TYR A 250 7.71 -10.52 4.26
N GLU A 251 8.31 -11.01 5.34
CA GLU A 251 9.26 -12.11 5.34
C GLU A 251 8.58 -13.40 4.86
N GLU A 252 7.41 -13.74 5.41
CA GLU A 252 6.60 -14.87 4.93
C GLU A 252 6.21 -14.71 3.45
N LEU A 253 5.79 -13.50 3.05
CA LEU A 253 5.38 -13.21 1.68
C LEU A 253 6.53 -13.41 0.68
N VAL A 254 7.76 -13.07 1.04
CA VAL A 254 8.93 -13.24 0.17
C VAL A 254 9.47 -14.66 0.21
N GLU A 255 9.51 -15.30 1.38
CA GLU A 255 10.02 -16.66 1.53
C GLU A 255 9.12 -17.68 0.82
N ASN A 256 7.80 -17.51 0.91
CA ASN A 256 6.84 -18.44 0.31
C ASN A 256 5.68 -17.72 -0.37
N THR A 257 6.00 -16.95 -1.42
CA THR A 257 5.01 -16.11 -2.12
C THR A 257 3.78 -16.87 -2.57
N ALA A 258 3.94 -18.05 -3.19
CA ALA A 258 2.82 -18.83 -3.71
C ALA A 258 1.86 -19.31 -2.61
N ASN A 259 2.41 -19.77 -1.47
CA ASN A 259 1.57 -20.19 -0.35
C ASN A 259 0.84 -19.00 0.28
N ILE A 260 1.54 -17.89 0.52
CA ILE A 260 0.92 -16.71 1.14
C ILE A 260 -0.16 -16.11 0.23
N THR A 261 0.07 -16.01 -1.08
CA THR A 261 -0.96 -15.52 -2.01
C THR A 261 -2.13 -16.49 -2.12
N ASN A 262 -1.90 -17.81 -2.09
CA ASN A 262 -3.00 -18.79 -2.03
C ASN A 262 -3.83 -18.63 -0.74
N LYS A 263 -3.18 -18.46 0.41
CA LYS A 263 -3.85 -18.18 1.69
C LYS A 263 -4.72 -16.93 1.61
N ILE A 264 -4.23 -15.86 0.98
CA ILE A 264 -4.99 -14.62 0.80
C ILE A 264 -6.18 -14.83 -0.14
N GLN A 265 -6.01 -15.55 -1.24
CA GLN A 265 -7.09 -15.84 -2.18
C GLN A 265 -8.22 -16.65 -1.52
N VAL A 266 -7.86 -17.71 -0.79
CA VAL A 266 -8.82 -18.51 -0.02
C VAL A 266 -9.48 -17.67 1.07
N PHE A 267 -8.70 -16.85 1.78
CA PHE A 267 -9.23 -15.90 2.73
C PHE A 267 -10.26 -14.99 2.05
N LEU A 268 -10.00 -14.41 0.88
CA LEU A 268 -10.98 -13.57 0.18
C LEU A 268 -12.13 -14.34 -0.48
N GLY A 269 -12.24 -15.67 -0.31
CA GLY A 269 -13.30 -16.50 -0.87
C GLY A 269 -13.16 -16.75 -2.38
N LEU A 270 -11.93 -16.67 -2.90
CA LEU A 270 -11.63 -16.79 -4.32
C LEU A 270 -11.14 -18.18 -4.68
N LYS A 271 -11.29 -18.53 -5.97
CA LYS A 271 -10.52 -19.63 -6.56
C LYS A 271 -9.06 -19.21 -6.63
N THR A 272 -8.15 -20.14 -6.38
CA THR A 272 -6.71 -19.85 -6.43
C THR A 272 -6.20 -19.84 -7.86
N GLU A 273 -5.50 -18.77 -8.23
CA GLU A 273 -4.70 -18.63 -9.45
C GLU A 273 -3.22 -18.42 -9.07
N ASN A 274 -2.32 -18.73 -10.01
CA ASN A 274 -0.90 -18.41 -9.87
C ASN A 274 -0.70 -16.91 -10.10
N LEU A 275 -0.39 -16.17 -9.03
CA LEU A 275 -0.20 -14.73 -9.09
C LEU A 275 1.21 -14.37 -9.57
N VAL A 276 1.29 -13.35 -10.40
CA VAL A 276 2.55 -12.81 -10.94
C VAL A 276 2.71 -11.35 -10.52
N THR A 277 3.95 -10.93 -10.25
CA THR A 277 4.25 -9.54 -9.92
C THR A 277 5.12 -8.90 -10.98
N GLN A 278 4.81 -7.64 -11.32
CA GLN A 278 5.72 -6.82 -12.12
C GLN A 278 6.75 -6.12 -11.25
N SER A 279 6.54 -6.11 -9.93
CA SER A 279 7.51 -5.56 -8.99
C SER A 279 8.74 -6.46 -8.92
N LYS A 280 9.91 -5.87 -9.18
CA LYS A 280 11.19 -6.51 -8.87
C LYS A 280 11.64 -6.00 -7.51
N LYS A 281 12.14 -6.91 -6.66
CA LYS A 281 12.86 -6.52 -5.44
C LYS A 281 13.98 -5.56 -5.83
N GLN A 282 14.04 -4.39 -5.19
CA GLN A 282 15.23 -3.54 -5.27
C GLN A 282 16.42 -4.37 -4.76
N ALA A 283 17.58 -4.30 -5.42
CA ALA A 283 18.74 -5.13 -5.09
C ALA A 283 19.04 -5.03 -3.58
N THR A 284 19.15 -6.18 -2.91
CA THR A 284 19.45 -6.24 -1.48
C THR A 284 20.94 -5.99 -1.28
N CYS A 285 21.32 -4.74 -1.07
CA CYS A 285 22.61 -4.45 -0.43
C CYS A 285 22.53 -4.93 1.03
N SER A 286 23.63 -5.45 1.56
CA SER A 286 23.68 -5.84 2.97
C SER A 286 23.50 -4.59 3.85
N LEU A 287 22.87 -4.73 5.02
CA LEU A 287 22.82 -3.65 6.01
C LEU A 287 24.23 -3.19 6.39
N LEU A 288 25.21 -4.10 6.39
CA LEU A 288 26.63 -3.81 6.62
C LEU A 288 27.22 -2.86 5.57
N ASP A 289 26.79 -2.97 4.30
CA ASP A 289 27.33 -2.16 3.21
C ASP A 289 26.72 -0.76 3.17
N VAL A 290 25.50 -0.63 3.73
CA VAL A 290 24.67 0.57 3.66
C VAL A 290 24.81 1.45 4.91
N ILE A 291 24.93 0.85 6.10
CA ILE A 291 24.97 1.59 7.36
C ILE A 291 26.44 1.84 7.73
N ASP A 292 26.89 3.08 7.64
CA ASP A 292 28.30 3.43 7.87
C ASP A 292 28.77 3.12 9.31
N ASN A 293 27.88 3.27 10.30
CA ASN A 293 28.14 2.96 11.70
C ASN A 293 27.55 1.59 12.14
N TYR A 294 27.42 0.62 11.22
CA TYR A 294 26.72 -0.66 11.47
C TYR A 294 27.18 -1.39 12.73
N TYR A 295 28.49 -1.58 12.95
CA TYR A 295 29.00 -2.31 14.11
C TYR A 295 28.76 -1.58 15.43
N GLN A 296 28.89 -0.25 15.43
CA GLN A 296 28.56 0.58 16.59
C GLN A 296 27.08 0.44 16.93
N LEU A 297 26.21 0.59 15.93
CA LEU A 297 24.77 0.46 16.08
C LEU A 297 24.38 -0.94 16.59
N LYS A 298 24.92 -2.00 15.97
CA LYS A 298 24.74 -3.39 16.40
C LYS A 298 25.09 -3.59 17.86
N SER A 299 26.24 -3.06 18.29
CA SER A 299 26.69 -3.14 19.69
C SER A 299 25.69 -2.49 20.65
N GLN A 300 25.15 -1.31 20.29
CA GLN A 300 24.18 -0.59 21.11
C GLN A 300 22.83 -1.34 21.20
N PHE A 301 22.43 -2.07 20.16
CA PHE A 301 21.19 -2.84 20.14
C PHE A 301 21.25 -4.21 20.85
N THR A 302 22.43 -4.72 21.23
CA THR A 302 22.64 -6.08 21.78
C THR A 302 21.68 -6.45 22.91
N ASN A 303 21.43 -5.53 23.86
CA ASN A 303 20.59 -5.79 25.04
C ASN A 303 19.16 -5.28 24.90
N THR A 304 18.68 -5.15 23.67
CA THR A 304 17.36 -4.62 23.36
C THR A 304 16.53 -5.68 22.65
N ARG A 305 15.20 -5.50 22.62
CA ARG A 305 14.28 -6.41 21.89
C ARG A 305 14.44 -6.36 20.37
N TRP A 306 15.24 -5.43 19.85
CA TRP A 306 15.50 -5.23 18.42
C TRP A 306 16.85 -5.78 17.95
N SER A 307 17.58 -6.49 18.83
CA SER A 307 18.90 -7.08 18.53
C SER A 307 18.87 -8.01 17.32
N ASN A 308 17.75 -8.71 17.10
CA ASN A 308 17.54 -9.64 15.99
C ASN A 308 17.45 -8.98 14.60
N PHE A 309 17.51 -7.65 14.51
CA PHE A 309 17.56 -6.94 13.21
C PHE A 309 18.95 -6.93 12.58
N PHE A 310 20.00 -7.29 13.34
CA PHE A 310 21.42 -7.24 12.96
C PHE A 310 22.04 -8.63 12.87
#